data_AF-A0A6P8WGG4-F1
#
_entry.id   AF-A0A6P8WGG4-F1
#
_cell.length_a   1.000
_cell.length_b   1.000
_cell.length_c   1.000
_cell.angle_alpha   90.00
_cell.angle_beta   90.00
_cell.angle_gamma   90.00
#
_symmetry.space_group_name_H-M   'P 1'
#
loop_
_entity.id
_entity.type
_entity.pdbx_description
1 polymer ?
#
loop_
_entity_poly.entity_id
_entity_poly.type
_entity_poly.pdbx_seq_one_letter_code
_entity_poly.pdbx_strand_id
1 'polypeptide(L)'
;MAFLGDCVIVFVSQMVFFAGGWLFFNKQLFKHYEIRHISVQLIFSSTFALSVTMFELIIFEIIDVLESSSRYFHWRLGLTLLLFMVTAVIPIYICYSVIHSISFFSDRWVRILTTLCWFIFLYGLWRIGEPFPLLSASHGIFTIEQGVSRISVIGVTVMAILSGFGAVNYPYTSMTYFIKPVSRNDIICFERRLALTVDMLTAKKRRIAMAVYNYNKQHPTKPRIWEILTSAVQRTTSNGEDINQLKQEVYGLEELQRSVFLELSSLKNMEERQRWSQTLQGKYFNVLGHFFSVYCVYKIFMCCINIIFDRVGRKDPVTRGLEIAVHWCGFDIDLAFWNQHVSFLLVGCIVVTSIRGLLLTLTKFFYRISSSKSSNIIVLILGQIMGMYFCSSVLLMRMNMPAEYRVIITEVLGNLHFNFYHRWFDVIFLVSALTTIIVLYLSRKPVRVETETDLH
;
A
#
# COMPACT_ATOMS: atom_id res chain seq x y z
N MET A 1 -24.11 -17.48 33.34
CA MET A 1 -24.92 -17.65 32.09
C MET A 1 -24.67 -16.49 31.13
N ALA A 2 -24.60 -15.24 31.59
CA ALA A 2 -24.27 -14.06 30.75
C ALA A 2 -22.96 -14.20 29.97
N PHE A 3 -21.84 -14.51 30.64
CA PHE A 3 -20.54 -14.71 29.97
C PHE A 3 -20.55 -15.73 28.82
N LEU A 4 -21.29 -16.83 28.94
CA LEU A 4 -21.33 -17.86 27.90
C LEU A 4 -22.15 -17.38 26.69
N GLY A 5 -23.26 -16.67 26.92
CA GLY A 5 -24.02 -16.00 25.86
C GLY A 5 -23.18 -14.94 25.14
N ASP A 6 -22.45 -14.13 25.91
CA ASP A 6 -21.53 -13.13 25.39
C ASP A 6 -20.43 -13.74 24.51
N CYS A 7 -19.81 -14.84 24.95
CA CYS A 7 -18.85 -15.60 24.15
C CYS A 7 -19.46 -16.13 22.85
N VAL A 8 -20.72 -16.57 22.88
CA VAL A 8 -21.42 -17.05 21.67
C VAL A 8 -21.62 -15.90 20.69
N ILE A 9 -22.01 -14.71 21.16
CA ILE A 9 -22.20 -13.53 20.30
C ILE A 9 -20.89 -13.19 19.57
N VAL A 10 -19.78 -13.04 20.32
CA VAL A 10 -18.47 -12.69 19.75
C VAL A 10 -17.93 -13.81 18.84
N PHE A 11 -18.18 -15.07 19.19
CA PHE A 11 -17.75 -16.20 18.34
C PHE A 11 -18.52 -16.23 17.02
N VAL A 12 -19.84 -16.01 17.04
CA VAL A 12 -20.68 -15.96 15.84
C VAL A 12 -20.25 -14.80 14.94
N SER A 13 -20.02 -13.61 15.48
CA SER A 13 -19.54 -12.48 14.69
C SER A 13 -18.15 -12.75 14.09
N GLN A 14 -17.25 -13.36 14.86
CA GLN A 14 -15.92 -13.76 14.38
C GLN A 14 -16.00 -14.78 13.23
N MET A 15 -16.93 -15.74 13.29
CA MET A 15 -17.17 -16.69 12.19
C MET A 15 -17.70 -15.98 10.93
N VAL A 16 -18.57 -14.99 11.08
CA VAL A 16 -19.06 -14.16 9.97
C VAL A 16 -17.92 -13.36 9.35
N PHE A 17 -17.07 -12.72 10.15
CA PHE A 17 -15.91 -11.98 9.66
C PHE A 17 -14.88 -12.89 8.98
N PHE A 18 -14.68 -14.10 9.51
CA PHE A 18 -13.83 -15.11 8.89
C PHE A 18 -14.36 -15.52 7.52
N ALA A 19 -15.66 -15.82 7.41
CA ALA A 19 -16.30 -16.11 6.12
C ALA A 19 -16.18 -14.93 5.15
N GLY A 20 -16.34 -13.69 5.64
CA GLY A 20 -16.12 -12.47 4.87
C GLY A 20 -14.69 -12.34 4.32
N GLY A 21 -13.69 -12.55 5.18
CA GLY A 21 -12.28 -12.57 4.80
C GLY A 21 -11.95 -13.66 3.78
N TRP A 22 -12.51 -14.85 3.98
CA TRP A 22 -12.37 -15.98 3.07
C TRP A 22 -12.97 -15.71 1.69
N LEU A 23 -14.16 -15.09 1.65
CA LEU A 23 -14.82 -14.68 0.41
C LEU A 23 -14.05 -13.58 -0.31
N PHE A 24 -13.58 -12.57 0.42
CA PHE A 24 -12.74 -11.50 -0.13
C PHE A 24 -11.47 -12.08 -0.76
N PHE A 25 -10.80 -12.99 -0.05
CA PHE A 25 -9.60 -13.65 -0.53
C PHE A 25 -9.83 -14.38 -1.87
N ASN A 26 -10.86 -15.22 -1.94
CA ASN A 26 -11.16 -16.02 -3.13
C ASN A 26 -11.65 -15.16 -4.30
N LYS A 27 -12.56 -14.20 -4.05
CA LYS A 27 -13.24 -13.47 -5.12
C LYS A 27 -12.46 -12.24 -5.61
N GLN A 28 -11.74 -11.54 -4.72
CA GLN A 28 -11.05 -10.30 -5.06
C GLN A 28 -9.53 -10.44 -5.16
N LEU A 29 -8.89 -11.32 -4.40
CA LEU A 29 -7.43 -11.45 -4.41
C LEU A 29 -6.98 -12.53 -5.41
N PHE A 30 -7.54 -13.74 -5.33
CA PHE A 30 -7.08 -14.91 -6.11
C PHE A 30 -7.91 -15.24 -7.36
N LYS A 31 -8.72 -14.32 -7.87
CA LYS A 31 -9.64 -14.59 -9.00
C LYS A 31 -8.98 -15.24 -10.24
N HIS A 32 -7.68 -15.03 -10.44
CA HIS A 32 -6.92 -15.50 -11.62
C HIS A 32 -5.68 -16.36 -11.28
N TYR A 33 -5.54 -16.87 -10.05
CA TYR A 33 -4.37 -17.65 -9.64
C TYR A 33 -4.77 -19.09 -9.26
N GLU A 34 -4.15 -20.07 -9.93
CA GLU A 34 -4.56 -21.49 -9.87
C GLU A 34 -4.07 -22.26 -8.63
N ILE A 35 -2.98 -21.80 -7.99
CA ILE A 35 -2.38 -22.52 -6.85
C ILE A 35 -2.93 -21.97 -5.52
N ARG A 36 -3.81 -22.73 -4.87
CA ARG A 36 -4.42 -22.41 -3.57
C ARG A 36 -3.72 -23.15 -2.44
N HIS A 37 -2.87 -22.48 -1.67
CA HIS A 37 -2.42 -23.01 -0.38
C HIS A 37 -3.45 -22.66 0.70
N ILE A 38 -4.19 -23.66 1.17
CA ILE A 38 -5.27 -23.47 2.15
C ILE A 38 -4.75 -22.81 3.44
N SER A 39 -3.52 -23.11 3.85
CA SER A 39 -2.90 -22.53 5.05
C SER A 39 -2.73 -21.01 4.96
N VAL A 40 -2.32 -20.50 3.79
CA VAL A 40 -2.15 -19.06 3.57
C VAL A 40 -3.50 -18.34 3.63
N GLN A 41 -4.53 -18.97 3.06
CA GLN A 41 -5.89 -18.47 3.09
C GLN A 41 -6.48 -18.45 4.52
N LEU A 42 -6.25 -19.51 5.30
CA LEU A 42 -6.65 -19.58 6.70
C LEU A 42 -5.96 -18.46 7.51
N ILE A 43 -4.65 -18.29 7.36
CA ILE A 43 -3.89 -17.24 8.08
C ILE A 43 -4.43 -15.85 7.73
N PHE A 44 -4.62 -15.56 6.44
CA PHE A 44 -5.16 -14.27 6.00
C PHE A 44 -6.57 -14.02 6.55
N SER A 45 -7.47 -15.00 6.41
CA SER A 45 -8.87 -14.88 6.83
C SER A 45 -9.01 -14.79 8.35
N SER A 46 -8.19 -15.55 9.11
CA SER A 46 -8.12 -15.45 10.58
C SER A 46 -7.61 -14.10 11.04
N THR A 47 -6.55 -13.58 10.39
CA THR A 47 -6.01 -12.25 10.72
C THR A 47 -7.03 -11.15 10.43
N PHE A 48 -7.75 -11.26 9.30
CA PHE A 48 -8.83 -10.34 8.96
C PHE A 48 -9.95 -10.41 10.00
N ALA A 49 -10.42 -11.61 10.35
CA ALA A 49 -11.47 -11.81 11.33
C ALA A 49 -11.11 -11.21 12.69
N LEU A 50 -9.93 -11.55 13.24
CA LEU A 50 -9.43 -11.00 14.50
C LEU A 50 -9.37 -9.48 14.45
N SER A 51 -8.92 -8.90 13.33
CA SER A 51 -8.82 -7.46 13.18
C SER A 51 -10.17 -6.75 13.16
N VAL A 52 -11.18 -7.33 12.49
CA VAL A 52 -12.54 -6.76 12.46
C VAL A 52 -13.23 -6.94 13.80
N THR A 53 -13.03 -8.07 14.49
CA THR A 53 -13.51 -8.28 15.86
C THR A 53 -12.97 -7.20 16.81
N MET A 54 -11.73 -6.75 16.66
CA MET A 54 -11.21 -5.63 17.47
C MET A 54 -12.02 -4.34 17.30
N PHE A 55 -12.51 -4.03 16.10
CA PHE A 55 -13.37 -2.85 15.90
C PHE A 55 -14.80 -3.07 16.37
N GLU A 56 -15.33 -4.28 16.19
CA GLU A 56 -16.62 -4.65 16.75
C GLU A 56 -16.65 -4.48 18.27
N LEU A 57 -15.59 -4.91 18.97
CA LEU A 57 -15.47 -4.71 20.41
C LEU A 57 -15.46 -3.21 20.82
N ILE A 58 -15.01 -2.31 19.93
CA ILE A 58 -15.10 -0.86 20.18
C ILE A 58 -16.53 -0.36 20.02
N ILE A 59 -17.27 -0.89 19.04
CA ILE A 59 -18.69 -0.60 18.88
C ILE A 59 -19.48 -1.08 20.10
N PHE A 60 -19.17 -2.27 20.61
CA PHE A 60 -19.78 -2.82 21.82
C PHE A 60 -19.43 -2.01 23.09
N GLU A 61 -18.25 -1.40 23.14
CA GLU A 61 -17.89 -0.46 24.21
C GLU A 61 -18.78 0.80 24.18
N ILE A 62 -19.04 1.37 23.00
CA ILE A 62 -19.81 2.62 22.86
C ILE A 62 -21.31 2.40 23.09
N ILE A 63 -21.87 1.27 22.59
CA ILE A 63 -23.31 0.95 22.74
C ILE A 63 -23.59 0.33 24.13
N ASP A 64 -22.56 -0.05 24.86
CA ASP A 64 -22.68 -0.80 26.12
C ASP A 64 -23.33 -2.19 25.96
N VAL A 65 -22.88 -2.91 24.92
CA VAL A 65 -23.30 -4.29 24.63
C VAL A 65 -22.26 -5.25 25.24
N LEU A 66 -22.73 -6.34 25.87
CA LEU A 66 -21.96 -7.31 26.68
C LEU A 66 -21.58 -6.81 28.07
N GLU A 67 -21.37 -7.75 28.99
CA GLU A 67 -20.92 -7.44 30.35
C GLU A 67 -19.48 -6.87 30.32
N SER A 68 -19.16 -5.86 31.14
CA SER A 68 -17.83 -5.22 31.16
C SER A 68 -16.69 -6.20 31.42
N SER A 69 -16.91 -7.20 32.28
CA SER A 69 -15.96 -8.29 32.57
C SER A 69 -15.69 -9.15 31.32
N SER A 70 -16.75 -9.44 30.55
CA SER A 70 -16.71 -10.19 29.30
C SER A 70 -16.01 -9.40 28.20
N ARG A 71 -16.33 -8.10 28.04
CA ARG A 71 -15.63 -7.22 27.09
C ARG A 71 -14.14 -7.18 27.36
N TYR A 72 -13.74 -6.96 28.62
CA TYR A 72 -12.34 -6.95 29.02
C TYR A 72 -11.61 -8.26 28.63
N PHE A 73 -12.25 -9.41 28.90
CA PHE A 73 -11.71 -10.72 28.51
C PHE A 73 -11.52 -10.83 26.98
N HIS A 74 -12.54 -10.49 26.19
CA HIS A 74 -12.48 -10.57 24.72
C HIS A 74 -11.48 -9.59 24.12
N TRP A 75 -11.34 -8.38 24.69
CA TRP A 75 -10.32 -7.41 24.33
C TRP A 75 -8.91 -7.96 24.53
N ARG A 76 -8.64 -8.52 25.71
CA ARG A 76 -7.35 -9.11 26.05
C ARG A 76 -7.04 -10.31 25.15
N LEU A 77 -8.01 -11.21 24.97
CA LEU A 77 -7.88 -12.38 24.10
C LEU A 77 -7.65 -11.98 22.64
N GLY A 78 -8.46 -11.07 22.10
CA GLY A 78 -8.37 -10.59 20.72
C GLY A 78 -7.02 -9.94 20.42
N LEU A 79 -6.55 -9.06 21.30
CA LEU A 79 -5.22 -8.46 21.16
C LEU A 79 -4.11 -9.50 21.25
N THR A 80 -4.16 -10.43 22.23
CA THR A 80 -3.15 -11.50 22.33
C THR A 80 -3.11 -12.37 21.08
N LEU A 81 -4.25 -12.78 20.54
CA LEU A 81 -4.33 -13.58 19.32
C LEU A 81 -3.83 -12.81 18.09
N LEU A 82 -4.20 -11.54 17.96
CA LEU A 82 -3.72 -10.69 16.86
C LEU A 82 -2.20 -10.47 16.94
N LEU A 83 -1.67 -10.18 18.13
CA LEU A 83 -0.22 -10.07 18.36
C LEU A 83 0.49 -11.39 18.03
N PHE A 84 -0.06 -12.52 18.45
CA PHE A 84 0.51 -13.84 18.15
C PHE A 84 0.56 -14.11 16.64
N MET A 85 -0.50 -13.74 15.90
CA MET A 85 -0.51 -13.85 14.44
C MET A 85 0.58 -12.98 13.80
N VAL A 86 0.72 -11.73 14.22
CA VAL A 86 1.64 -10.74 13.61
C VAL A 86 3.10 -10.94 14.03
N THR A 87 3.37 -11.48 15.22
CA THR A 87 4.74 -11.69 15.74
C THR A 87 5.30 -13.08 15.46
N ALA A 88 4.45 -14.11 15.48
CA ALA A 88 4.88 -15.49 15.34
C ALA A 88 4.39 -16.11 14.03
N VAL A 89 3.07 -16.29 13.88
CA VAL A 89 2.51 -17.12 12.80
C VAL A 89 2.86 -16.59 11.42
N ILE A 90 2.47 -15.35 11.10
CA ILE A 90 2.67 -14.80 9.75
C ILE A 90 4.16 -14.68 9.40
N PRO A 91 5.05 -14.12 10.26
CA PRO A 91 6.47 -14.03 9.96
C PRO A 91 7.15 -15.38 9.73
N ILE A 92 6.82 -16.42 10.51
CA ILE A 92 7.34 -17.78 10.30
C ILE A 92 6.94 -18.30 8.93
N TYR A 93 5.66 -18.14 8.54
CA TYR A 93 5.18 -18.58 7.24
C TYR A 93 5.79 -17.77 6.08
N ILE A 94 6.08 -16.47 6.27
CA ILE A 94 6.81 -15.65 5.29
C ILE A 94 8.23 -16.18 5.13
N CYS A 95 9.00 -16.32 6.21
CA CYS A 95 10.37 -16.84 6.17
C CYS A 95 10.40 -18.24 5.51
N TYR A 96 9.50 -19.14 5.90
CA TYR A 96 9.40 -20.48 5.32
C TYR A 96 9.14 -20.42 3.81
N SER A 97 8.16 -19.61 3.37
CA SER A 97 7.79 -19.49 1.96
C SER A 97 8.91 -18.88 1.11
N VAL A 98 9.63 -17.89 1.64
CA VAL A 98 10.78 -17.26 0.95
C VAL A 98 11.94 -18.25 0.83
N ILE A 99 12.30 -18.93 1.91
CA ILE A 99 13.43 -19.88 1.89
C ILE A 99 13.12 -21.08 1.02
N HIS A 100 11.90 -21.63 1.11
CA HIS A 100 11.46 -22.75 0.28
C HIS A 100 11.37 -22.38 -1.22
N SER A 101 11.13 -21.11 -1.55
CA SER A 101 11.15 -20.66 -2.95
C SER A 101 12.54 -20.73 -3.59
N ILE A 102 13.60 -20.81 -2.78
CA ILE A 102 14.98 -20.98 -3.24
C ILE A 102 15.26 -22.49 -3.32
N SER A 103 15.33 -23.03 -4.53
CA SER A 103 15.47 -24.47 -4.81
C SER A 103 16.79 -25.13 -4.36
N PHE A 104 17.64 -24.40 -3.63
CA PHE A 104 19.00 -24.82 -3.28
C PHE A 104 19.09 -25.57 -1.94
N PHE A 105 18.10 -25.42 -1.05
CA PHE A 105 18.17 -25.95 0.32
C PHE A 105 17.37 -27.24 0.50
N SER A 106 17.95 -28.21 1.21
CA SER A 106 17.22 -29.41 1.69
C SER A 106 16.25 -29.04 2.82
N ASP A 107 15.15 -29.78 2.95
CA ASP A 107 14.06 -29.54 3.93
C ASP A 107 14.54 -29.34 5.38
N ARG A 108 15.60 -30.04 5.80
CA ARG A 108 16.17 -29.86 7.15
C ARG A 108 16.76 -28.46 7.32
N TRP A 109 17.50 -27.98 6.32
CA TRP A 109 18.10 -26.64 6.32
C TRP A 109 17.05 -25.55 6.17
N VAL A 110 15.98 -25.80 5.40
CA VAL A 110 14.83 -24.88 5.30
C VAL A 110 14.24 -24.62 6.69
N ARG A 111 14.02 -25.66 7.50
CA ARG A 111 13.49 -25.50 8.87
C ARG A 111 14.43 -24.70 9.79
N ILE A 112 15.72 -25.01 9.78
CA ILE A 112 16.73 -24.31 10.61
C ILE A 112 16.86 -22.84 10.19
N LEU A 113 16.92 -22.58 8.89
CA LEU A 113 17.04 -21.22 8.39
C LEU A 113 15.75 -20.41 8.63
N THR A 114 14.58 -21.07 8.60
CA THR A 114 13.29 -20.44 8.93
C THR A 114 13.25 -20.02 10.40
N THR A 115 13.65 -20.90 11.33
CA THR A 115 13.68 -20.54 12.75
C THR A 115 14.69 -19.44 13.04
N LEU A 116 15.87 -19.49 12.42
CA LEU A 116 16.87 -18.42 12.53
C LEU A 116 16.36 -17.09 11.95
N CYS A 117 15.73 -17.10 10.77
CA CYS A 117 15.09 -15.92 10.17
C CYS A 117 14.02 -15.33 11.09
N TRP A 118 13.22 -16.18 11.73
CA TRP A 118 12.20 -15.74 12.70
C TRP A 118 12.82 -15.11 13.96
N PHE A 119 13.89 -15.68 14.52
CA PHE A 119 14.60 -15.05 15.65
C PHE A 119 15.22 -13.70 15.28
N ILE A 120 15.78 -13.58 14.06
CA ILE A 120 16.27 -12.29 13.53
C ILE A 120 15.12 -11.29 13.42
N PHE A 121 13.96 -11.72 12.94
CA PHE A 121 12.77 -10.88 12.88
C PHE A 121 12.32 -10.40 14.27
N LEU A 122 12.28 -11.28 15.27
CA LEU A 122 11.97 -10.91 16.65
C LEU A 122 12.99 -9.92 17.23
N TYR A 123 14.28 -10.15 16.98
CA TYR A 123 15.33 -9.22 17.37
C TYR A 123 15.16 -7.85 16.70
N GLY A 124 14.82 -7.83 15.41
CA GLY A 124 14.52 -6.61 14.67
C GLY A 124 13.33 -5.84 15.27
N LEU A 125 12.22 -6.53 15.56
CA LEU A 125 11.06 -5.94 16.25
C LEU A 125 11.44 -5.38 17.63
N TRP A 126 12.31 -6.08 18.34
CA TRP A 126 12.78 -5.65 19.65
C TRP A 126 13.64 -4.39 19.55
N ARG A 127 14.60 -4.39 18.62
CA ARG A 127 15.52 -3.26 18.37
C ARG A 127 14.81 -2.02 17.85
N ILE A 128 13.78 -2.18 17.01
CA ILE A 128 12.94 -1.06 16.54
C ILE A 128 12.19 -0.41 17.70
N GLY A 129 11.84 -1.17 18.76
CA GLY A 129 11.13 -0.66 19.92
C GLY A 129 11.98 0.13 20.91
N GLU A 130 13.28 -0.19 21.04
CA GLU A 130 14.19 0.46 22.01
C GLU A 130 14.34 1.99 21.90
N PRO A 131 14.46 2.61 20.71
CA PRO A 131 14.68 4.05 20.60
C PRO A 131 13.46 4.90 20.98
N PHE A 132 12.30 4.27 21.18
CA PHE A 132 11.06 4.97 21.46
C PHE A 132 10.73 4.91 22.96
N PRO A 133 10.22 6.00 23.55
CA PRO A 133 9.76 6.02 24.94
C PRO A 133 8.41 5.28 25.03
N LEU A 134 8.45 3.95 24.96
CA LEU A 134 7.24 3.13 24.80
C LEU A 134 6.58 2.82 26.15
N LEU A 135 7.36 2.55 27.20
CA LEU A 135 6.90 2.17 28.55
C LEU A 135 7.95 2.51 29.63
N SER A 136 7.51 2.73 30.87
CA SER A 136 8.41 2.77 32.04
C SER A 136 9.03 1.39 32.25
N ALA A 137 10.33 1.33 32.54
CA ALA A 137 11.20 0.14 32.44
C ALA A 137 10.87 -1.05 33.39
N SER A 138 9.68 -1.15 33.98
CA SER A 138 9.35 -2.12 35.04
C SER A 138 8.54 -3.34 34.61
N HIS A 139 8.28 -3.56 33.31
CA HIS A 139 7.49 -4.71 32.83
C HIS A 139 8.26 -5.59 31.85
N GLY A 140 8.05 -6.91 31.97
CA GLY A 140 8.82 -7.94 31.25
C GLY A 140 8.63 -7.94 29.72
N ILE A 141 9.59 -8.59 29.04
CA ILE A 141 9.86 -8.57 27.58
C ILE A 141 8.66 -9.03 26.70
N PHE A 142 7.69 -9.76 27.25
CA PHE A 142 6.58 -10.39 26.51
C PHE A 142 5.18 -9.92 26.95
N THR A 143 5.08 -8.74 27.55
CA THR A 143 3.76 -8.17 27.91
C THR A 143 2.98 -7.71 26.68
N ILE A 144 1.65 -7.79 26.74
CA ILE A 144 0.75 -7.35 25.65
C ILE A 144 1.03 -5.89 25.28
N GLU A 145 1.25 -5.03 26.27
CA GLU A 145 1.57 -3.60 26.08
C GLU A 145 2.86 -3.39 25.28
N GLN A 146 3.92 -4.15 25.57
CA GLN A 146 5.17 -4.12 24.81
C GLN A 146 5.00 -4.66 23.39
N GLY A 147 4.21 -5.72 23.22
CA GLY A 147 3.90 -6.26 21.90
C GLY A 147 3.13 -5.26 21.04
N VAL A 148 2.04 -4.70 21.58
CA VAL A 148 1.21 -3.69 20.91
C VAL A 148 2.03 -2.47 20.57
N SER A 149 2.84 -1.94 21.49
CA SER A 149 3.59 -0.70 21.27
C SER A 149 4.52 -0.79 20.07
N ARG A 150 5.33 -1.86 19.99
CA ARG A 150 6.34 -2.07 18.95
C ARG A 150 5.73 -2.33 17.59
N ILE A 151 4.75 -3.21 17.53
CA ILE A 151 4.02 -3.51 16.29
C ILE A 151 3.32 -2.24 15.80
N SER A 152 2.80 -1.45 16.72
CA SER A 152 2.04 -0.27 16.36
C SER A 152 2.89 0.87 15.83
N VAL A 153 4.17 0.97 16.20
CA VAL A 153 5.07 1.91 15.52
C VAL A 153 5.12 1.59 14.02
N ILE A 154 5.25 0.32 13.66
CA ILE A 154 5.31 -0.14 12.26
C ILE A 154 3.95 0.03 11.57
N GLY A 155 2.84 -0.32 12.23
CA GLY A 155 1.53 -0.11 11.63
C GLY A 155 1.19 1.38 11.44
N VAL A 156 1.60 2.26 12.37
CA VAL A 156 1.42 3.71 12.27
C VAL A 156 2.27 4.26 11.13
N THR A 157 3.52 3.81 10.94
CA THR A 157 4.32 4.24 9.78
C THR A 157 3.65 3.87 8.47
N VAL A 158 3.17 2.63 8.33
CA VAL A 158 2.47 2.19 7.11
C VAL A 158 1.19 3.00 6.87
N MET A 159 0.38 3.19 7.91
CA MET A 159 -0.85 3.99 7.85
C MET A 159 -0.56 5.44 7.46
N ALA A 160 0.48 6.05 8.01
CA ALA A 160 0.90 7.42 7.74
C ALA A 160 1.44 7.57 6.30
N ILE A 161 2.24 6.62 5.81
CA ILE A 161 2.74 6.63 4.43
C ILE A 161 1.59 6.51 3.43
N LEU A 162 0.66 5.57 3.64
CA LEU A 162 -0.49 5.40 2.76
C LEU A 162 -1.40 6.64 2.78
N SER A 163 -1.59 7.24 3.95
CA SER A 163 -2.38 8.46 4.12
C SER A 163 -1.70 9.67 3.48
N GLY A 164 -0.39 9.84 3.64
CA GLY A 164 0.39 10.94 3.07
C GLY A 164 0.45 10.87 1.55
N PHE A 165 0.70 9.68 0.99
CA PHE A 165 0.58 9.42 -0.44
C PHE A 165 -0.84 9.71 -0.95
N GLY A 166 -1.87 9.23 -0.25
CA GLY A 166 -3.26 9.43 -0.62
C GLY A 166 -3.68 10.91 -0.63
N ALA A 167 -3.20 11.69 0.34
CA ALA A 167 -3.52 13.11 0.47
C ALA A 167 -3.09 13.94 -0.74
N VAL A 168 -2.04 13.51 -1.45
CA VAL A 168 -1.51 14.21 -2.62
C VAL A 168 -1.97 13.54 -3.92
N ASN A 169 -1.88 12.21 -3.99
CA ASN A 169 -2.20 11.47 -5.20
C ASN A 169 -3.70 11.46 -5.52
N TYR A 170 -4.59 11.52 -4.52
CA TYR A 170 -6.03 11.54 -4.77
C TYR A 170 -6.49 12.84 -5.47
N PRO A 171 -6.19 14.06 -4.96
CA PRO A 171 -6.47 15.29 -5.71
C PRO A 171 -5.82 15.28 -7.09
N TYR A 172 -4.56 14.82 -7.20
CA TYR A 172 -3.84 14.75 -8.48
C TYR A 172 -4.54 13.88 -9.54
N THR A 173 -5.15 12.76 -9.12
CA THR A 173 -5.78 11.80 -10.04
C THR A 173 -7.26 12.10 -10.32
N SER A 174 -7.96 12.71 -9.36
CA SER A 174 -9.40 12.96 -9.46
C SER A 174 -9.75 14.33 -10.07
N MET A 175 -8.89 15.34 -9.93
CA MET A 175 -9.16 16.68 -10.44
C MET A 175 -8.87 16.80 -11.94
N THR A 176 -9.84 17.34 -12.67
CA THR A 176 -9.74 17.63 -14.10
C THR A 176 -8.67 18.68 -14.39
N TYR A 177 -8.41 19.57 -13.43
CA TYR A 177 -7.34 20.58 -13.52
C TYR A 177 -5.95 19.97 -13.83
N PHE A 178 -5.68 18.74 -13.39
CA PHE A 178 -4.40 18.06 -13.62
C PHE A 178 -4.38 17.16 -14.86
N ILE A 179 -5.46 17.15 -15.65
CA ILE A 179 -5.52 16.40 -16.91
C ILE A 179 -4.94 17.28 -18.02
N LYS A 180 -3.87 16.80 -18.66
CA LYS A 180 -3.34 17.43 -19.88
C LYS A 180 -4.32 17.17 -21.03
N PRO A 181 -4.76 18.20 -21.78
CA PRO A 181 -5.56 17.98 -22.97
C PRO A 181 -4.73 17.21 -24.02
N VAL A 182 -5.30 16.16 -24.60
CA VAL A 182 -4.66 15.37 -25.66
C VAL A 182 -5.46 15.51 -26.95
N SER A 183 -4.79 15.90 -28.03
CA SER A 183 -5.40 15.91 -29.36
C SER A 183 -5.38 14.50 -29.96
N ARG A 184 -6.44 14.12 -30.68
CA ARG A 184 -6.48 12.85 -31.41
C ARG A 184 -5.41 12.78 -32.51
N ASN A 185 -5.04 13.93 -33.08
CA ASN A 185 -4.00 14.01 -34.11
C ASN A 185 -2.63 13.62 -33.55
N ASP A 186 -2.33 14.01 -32.31
CA ASP A 186 -1.07 13.68 -31.64
C ASP A 186 -0.96 12.16 -31.46
N ILE A 187 -2.03 11.52 -30.98
CA ILE A 187 -2.07 10.06 -30.80
C ILE A 187 -1.81 9.34 -32.13
N ILE A 188 -2.50 9.76 -33.21
CA ILE A 188 -2.32 9.18 -34.54
C ILE A 188 -0.88 9.38 -35.04
N CYS A 189 -0.29 10.56 -34.80
CA CYS A 189 1.09 10.84 -35.16
C CYS A 189 2.08 9.90 -34.44
N PHE A 190 1.90 9.72 -33.12
CA PHE A 190 2.71 8.79 -32.34
C PHE A 190 2.49 7.32 -32.72
N GLU A 191 1.26 6.91 -33.06
CA GLU A 191 0.97 5.57 -33.59
C GLU A 191 1.70 5.31 -34.91
N ARG A 192 1.64 6.27 -35.84
CA ARG A 192 2.37 6.18 -37.11
C ARG A 192 3.88 6.14 -36.88
N ARG A 193 4.41 6.99 -36.00
CA ARG A 193 5.84 7.00 -35.63
C ARG A 193 6.28 5.67 -35.05
N LEU A 194 5.46 5.06 -34.19
CA LEU A 194 5.74 3.75 -33.61
C LEU A 194 5.76 2.67 -34.70
N ALA A 195 4.75 2.64 -35.57
CA ALA A 195 4.66 1.68 -36.67
C ALA A 195 5.88 1.76 -37.58
N LEU A 196 6.27 2.97 -38.02
CA LEU A 196 7.46 3.21 -38.84
C LEU A 196 8.74 2.73 -38.14
N THR A 197 8.87 2.98 -36.84
CA THR A 197 10.05 2.54 -36.06
C THR A 197 10.11 1.02 -35.96
N VAL A 198 8.97 0.36 -35.76
CA VAL A 198 8.87 -1.11 -35.75
C VAL A 198 9.22 -1.69 -37.12
N ASP A 199 8.76 -1.09 -38.22
CA ASP A 199 9.08 -1.53 -39.58
C ASP A 199 10.58 -1.41 -39.87
N MET A 200 11.19 -0.26 -39.55
CA MET A 200 12.65 -0.06 -39.69
C MET A 200 13.44 -1.06 -38.85
N LEU A 201 13.04 -1.28 -37.59
CA LEU A 201 13.69 -2.24 -36.70
C LEU A 201 13.59 -3.67 -37.25
N THR A 202 12.43 -4.05 -37.78
CA THR A 202 12.17 -5.38 -38.34
C THR A 202 12.99 -5.59 -39.61
N ALA A 203 13.08 -4.57 -40.47
CA ALA A 203 13.91 -4.60 -41.66
C ALA A 203 15.40 -4.77 -41.29
N LYS A 204 15.94 -4.02 -40.31
CA LYS A 204 17.33 -4.16 -39.88
C LYS A 204 17.62 -5.51 -39.21
N LYS A 205 16.73 -6.01 -38.35
CA LYS A 205 16.86 -7.35 -37.76
C LYS A 205 16.84 -8.45 -38.83
N ARG A 206 16.00 -8.31 -39.86
CA ARG A 206 15.96 -9.22 -41.00
C ARG A 206 17.27 -9.19 -41.80
N ARG A 207 17.86 -8.01 -42.05
CA ARG A 207 19.18 -7.90 -42.71
C ARG A 207 20.27 -8.59 -41.91
N ILE A 208 20.32 -8.40 -40.59
CA ILE A 208 21.28 -9.10 -39.72
C ILE A 208 21.09 -10.61 -39.80
N ALA A 209 19.85 -11.11 -39.71
CA ALA A 209 19.56 -12.54 -39.80
C ALA A 209 19.99 -13.14 -41.16
N MET A 210 19.75 -12.42 -42.27
CA MET A 210 20.21 -12.81 -43.60
C MET A 210 21.74 -12.78 -43.73
N ALA A 211 22.41 -11.76 -43.19
CA ALA A 211 23.86 -11.67 -43.19
C ALA A 211 24.51 -12.81 -42.41
N VAL A 212 23.98 -13.15 -41.22
CA VAL A 212 24.43 -14.29 -40.42
C VAL A 212 24.18 -15.61 -41.12
N TYR A 213 23.00 -15.77 -41.74
CA TYR A 213 22.67 -16.97 -42.51
C TYR A 213 23.62 -17.16 -43.71
N ASN A 214 23.86 -16.10 -44.49
CA ASN A 214 24.78 -16.13 -45.64
C ASN A 214 26.22 -16.40 -45.22
N TYR A 215 26.68 -15.81 -44.11
CA TYR A 215 27.99 -16.08 -43.52
C TYR A 215 28.13 -17.57 -43.13
N ASN A 216 27.15 -18.11 -42.42
CA ASN A 216 27.13 -19.54 -42.04
C ASN A 216 27.04 -20.48 -43.25
N LYS A 217 26.40 -20.06 -44.35
CA LYS A 217 26.29 -20.83 -45.59
C LYS A 217 27.59 -20.82 -46.41
N GLN A 218 28.33 -19.71 -46.40
CA GLN A 218 29.62 -19.57 -47.10
C GLN A 218 30.80 -20.20 -46.33
N HIS A 219 30.71 -20.27 -44.99
CA HIS A 219 31.73 -20.89 -44.15
C HIS A 219 31.16 -22.07 -43.34
N PRO A 220 30.92 -23.24 -43.98
CA PRO A 220 30.60 -24.46 -43.25
C PRO A 220 31.87 -24.93 -42.51
N THR A 221 31.82 -24.89 -41.17
CA THR A 221 32.73 -25.61 -40.26
C THR A 221 34.23 -25.50 -40.58
N LYS A 222 34.87 -24.39 -40.24
CA LYS A 222 36.32 -24.36 -39.98
C LYS A 222 36.60 -24.00 -38.52
N PRO A 223 37.67 -24.52 -37.92
CA PRO A 223 37.94 -24.35 -36.50
C PRO A 223 38.19 -22.87 -36.16
N ARG A 224 37.41 -22.39 -35.19
CA ARG A 224 37.23 -21.04 -34.64
C ARG A 224 38.49 -20.21 -34.34
N ILE A 225 39.67 -20.82 -34.40
CA ILE A 225 40.95 -20.24 -33.96
C ILE A 225 41.69 -19.55 -35.12
N TRP A 226 41.55 -20.05 -36.35
CA TRP A 226 42.24 -19.46 -37.52
C TRP A 226 41.54 -18.20 -38.08
N GLU A 227 40.24 -18.01 -37.79
CA GLU A 227 39.45 -16.85 -38.26
C GLU A 227 39.67 -15.58 -37.44
N ILE A 228 40.06 -15.68 -36.16
CA ILE A 228 40.32 -14.49 -35.33
C ILE A 228 41.60 -13.78 -35.78
N LEU A 229 42.57 -14.52 -36.32
CA LEU A 229 43.84 -13.98 -36.82
C LEU A 229 43.72 -13.38 -38.24
N THR A 230 42.87 -13.92 -39.11
CA THR A 230 42.68 -13.39 -40.47
C THR A 230 41.71 -12.20 -40.53
N SER A 231 40.72 -12.14 -39.63
CA SER A 231 39.73 -11.06 -39.57
C SER A 231 40.26 -9.73 -39.01
N ALA A 232 41.47 -9.70 -38.45
CA ALA A 232 42.15 -8.47 -38.05
C ALA A 232 42.92 -7.81 -39.22
N VAL A 233 43.39 -8.61 -40.18
CA VAL A 233 44.22 -8.16 -41.32
C VAL A 233 43.37 -7.78 -42.54
N GLN A 234 42.15 -8.32 -42.65
CA GLN A 234 41.28 -8.14 -43.82
C GLN A 234 40.12 -7.15 -43.58
N ARG A 235 40.32 -6.16 -42.71
CA ARG A 235 39.33 -5.09 -42.42
C ARG A 235 39.34 -3.93 -43.43
N THR A 236 40.20 -3.95 -44.43
CA THR A 236 40.40 -2.79 -45.32
C THR A 236 39.71 -2.90 -46.69
N THR A 237 39.08 -4.02 -47.07
CA THR A 237 38.67 -4.19 -48.48
C THR A 237 37.40 -5.02 -48.78
N SER A 238 36.34 -4.97 -47.97
CA SER A 238 35.05 -5.52 -48.47
C SER A 238 33.80 -4.74 -48.05
N ASN A 239 32.98 -4.42 -49.04
CA ASN A 239 31.65 -3.79 -49.03
C ASN A 239 30.56 -4.53 -48.22
N GLY A 240 30.92 -5.26 -47.16
CA GLY A 240 29.95 -5.85 -46.24
C GLY A 240 29.57 -4.82 -45.17
N GLU A 241 28.30 -4.42 -45.10
CA GLU A 241 27.79 -3.60 -43.97
C GLU A 241 28.29 -4.19 -42.64
N ASP A 242 28.97 -3.39 -41.82
CA ASP A 242 29.53 -3.84 -40.55
C ASP A 242 28.39 -4.36 -39.66
N ILE A 243 28.33 -5.69 -39.45
CA ILE A 243 27.30 -6.34 -38.63
C ILE A 243 27.25 -5.72 -37.22
N ASN A 244 28.39 -5.27 -36.70
CA ASN A 244 28.47 -4.59 -35.41
C ASN A 244 27.83 -3.20 -35.44
N GLN A 245 27.98 -2.44 -36.52
CA GLN A 245 27.32 -1.14 -36.70
C GLN A 245 25.80 -1.34 -36.80
N LEU A 246 25.34 -2.32 -37.58
CA LEU A 246 23.92 -2.69 -37.67
C LEU A 246 23.34 -3.09 -36.31
N LYS A 247 24.09 -3.83 -35.48
CA LYS A 247 23.69 -4.18 -34.11
C LYS A 247 23.55 -2.94 -33.22
N GLN A 248 24.47 -1.98 -33.31
CA GLN A 248 24.36 -0.72 -32.56
C GLN A 248 23.14 0.10 -32.99
N GLU A 249 22.86 0.18 -34.30
CA GLU A 249 21.67 0.84 -34.82
C GLU A 249 20.37 0.16 -34.37
N VAL A 250 20.35 -1.18 -34.34
CA VAL A 250 19.21 -1.96 -33.81
C VAL A 250 19.01 -1.65 -32.33
N TYR A 251 20.07 -1.59 -31.54
CA TYR A 251 19.97 -1.21 -30.12
C TYR A 251 19.39 0.20 -29.94
N GLY A 252 19.84 1.17 -30.75
CA GLY A 252 19.28 2.53 -30.74
C GLY A 252 17.81 2.57 -31.15
N LEU A 253 17.41 1.81 -32.17
CA LEU A 253 16.01 1.70 -32.61
C LEU A 253 15.12 1.00 -31.60
N GLU A 254 15.62 0.00 -30.86
CA GLU A 254 14.89 -0.63 -29.76
C GLU A 254 14.61 0.36 -28.63
N GLU A 255 15.58 1.21 -28.29
CA GLU A 255 15.40 2.22 -27.25
C GLU A 255 14.42 3.32 -27.71
N LEU A 256 14.53 3.75 -28.97
CA LEU A 256 13.55 4.65 -29.58
C LEU A 256 12.14 4.03 -29.56
N GLN A 257 12.00 2.76 -29.95
CA GLN A 257 10.72 2.05 -29.90
C GLN A 257 10.14 2.04 -28.48
N ARG A 258 10.94 1.70 -27.46
CA ARG A 258 10.50 1.71 -26.06
C ARG A 258 10.03 3.10 -25.63
N SER A 259 10.81 4.14 -25.93
CA SER A 259 10.46 5.52 -25.58
C SER A 259 9.14 5.98 -26.23
N VAL A 260 8.98 5.75 -27.54
CA VAL A 260 7.78 6.13 -28.29
C VAL A 260 6.56 5.33 -27.81
N PHE A 261 6.74 4.04 -27.51
CA PHE A 261 5.68 3.20 -26.95
C PHE A 261 5.21 3.69 -25.58
N LEU A 262 6.13 4.01 -24.68
CA LEU A 262 5.81 4.55 -23.35
C LEU A 262 5.07 5.90 -23.46
N GLU A 263 5.51 6.76 -24.39
CA GLU A 263 4.86 8.05 -24.64
C GLU A 263 3.44 7.87 -25.21
N LEU A 264 3.27 7.01 -26.21
CA LEU A 264 1.95 6.68 -26.77
C LEU A 264 1.01 6.09 -25.70
N SER A 265 1.51 5.16 -24.88
CA SER A 265 0.75 4.59 -23.76
C SER A 265 0.33 5.68 -22.77
N SER A 266 1.22 6.62 -22.46
CA SER A 266 0.90 7.75 -21.59
C SER A 266 -0.17 8.67 -22.18
N LEU A 267 -0.13 8.94 -23.49
CA LEU A 267 -1.13 9.75 -24.20
C LEU A 267 -2.50 9.05 -24.23
N LYS A 268 -2.53 7.75 -24.49
CA LYS A 268 -3.78 6.96 -24.44
C LYS A 268 -4.39 6.96 -23.03
N ASN A 269 -3.58 6.79 -21.98
CA ASN A 269 -4.04 6.89 -20.60
C ASN A 269 -4.58 8.30 -20.26
N MET A 270 -4.00 9.36 -20.83
CA MET A 270 -4.50 10.72 -20.66
C MET A 270 -5.82 10.94 -21.42
N GLU A 271 -5.94 10.43 -22.64
CA GLU A 271 -7.20 10.47 -23.40
C GLU A 271 -8.33 9.76 -22.66
N GLU A 272 -8.06 8.58 -22.10
CA GLU A 272 -9.04 7.85 -21.29
C GLU A 272 -9.48 8.66 -20.07
N ARG A 273 -8.54 9.31 -19.36
CA ARG A 273 -8.87 10.21 -18.25
C ARG A 273 -9.69 11.41 -18.69
N GLN A 274 -9.38 11.99 -19.84
CA GLN A 274 -10.15 13.11 -20.39
C GLN A 274 -11.59 12.66 -20.72
N ARG A 275 -11.77 11.51 -21.38
CA ARG A 275 -13.09 10.92 -21.64
C ARG A 275 -13.84 10.62 -20.34
N TRP A 276 -13.15 10.04 -19.34
CA TRP A 276 -13.75 9.76 -18.04
C TRP A 276 -14.21 11.03 -17.32
N SER A 277 -13.44 12.12 -17.37
CA SER A 277 -13.80 13.40 -16.75
C SER A 277 -15.10 14.01 -17.31
N GLN A 278 -15.45 13.69 -18.56
CA GLN A 278 -16.68 14.15 -19.20
C GLN A 278 -17.93 13.38 -18.72
N THR A 279 -17.74 12.17 -18.17
CA THR A 279 -18.85 11.36 -17.64
C THR A 279 -19.43 11.98 -16.37
N LEU A 280 -20.68 11.64 -16.04
CA LEU A 280 -21.31 12.07 -14.78
C LEU A 280 -20.51 11.60 -13.55
N GLN A 281 -19.98 10.38 -13.60
CA GLN A 281 -19.11 9.83 -12.57
C GLN A 281 -17.82 10.67 -12.43
N GLY A 282 -17.18 11.02 -13.55
CA GLY A 282 -15.98 11.87 -13.55
C GLY A 282 -16.25 13.26 -12.98
N LYS A 283 -17.37 13.90 -13.35
CA LYS A 283 -17.79 15.20 -12.80
C LYS A 283 -17.99 15.14 -11.28
N TYR A 284 -18.64 14.08 -10.77
CA TYR A 284 -18.80 13.88 -9.34
C TYR A 284 -17.46 13.74 -8.61
N PHE A 285 -16.55 12.89 -9.12
CA PHE A 285 -15.22 12.73 -8.53
C PHE A 285 -14.35 13.98 -8.65
N ASN A 286 -14.55 14.81 -9.66
CA ASN A 286 -13.88 16.10 -9.78
C ASN A 286 -14.28 17.05 -8.64
N VAL A 287 -15.58 17.15 -8.33
CA VAL A 287 -16.08 17.95 -7.19
C VAL A 287 -15.52 17.42 -5.87
N LEU A 288 -15.55 16.10 -5.67
CA LEU A 288 -14.91 15.47 -4.52
C LEU A 288 -13.40 15.75 -4.45
N GLY A 289 -12.71 15.74 -5.59
CA GLY A 289 -11.29 16.06 -5.69
C GLY A 289 -10.96 17.45 -5.15
N HIS A 290 -11.79 18.45 -5.49
CA HIS A 290 -11.65 19.81 -4.94
C HIS A 290 -11.88 19.86 -3.43
N PHE A 291 -12.93 19.21 -2.93
CA PHE A 291 -13.20 19.15 -1.49
C PHE A 291 -12.05 18.48 -0.73
N PHE A 292 -11.60 17.30 -1.19
CA PHE A 292 -10.47 16.60 -0.58
C PHE A 292 -9.16 17.37 -0.71
N SER A 293 -8.96 18.15 -1.79
CA SER A 293 -7.78 19.02 -1.93
C SER A 293 -7.71 20.04 -0.80
N VAL A 294 -8.80 20.75 -0.52
CA VAL A 294 -8.87 21.72 0.59
C VAL A 294 -8.60 21.02 1.92
N TYR A 295 -9.24 19.87 2.17
CA TYR A 295 -9.01 19.08 3.38
C TYR A 295 -7.55 18.62 3.50
N CYS A 296 -6.92 18.16 2.43
CA CYS A 296 -5.54 17.68 2.45
C CYS A 296 -4.54 18.82 2.69
N VAL A 297 -4.76 20.00 2.10
CA VAL A 297 -3.96 21.21 2.39
C VAL A 297 -4.10 21.60 3.86
N TYR A 298 -5.33 21.65 4.36
CA TYR A 298 -5.58 21.92 5.78
C TYR A 298 -4.90 20.88 6.69
N LYS A 299 -5.00 19.58 6.37
CA LYS A 299 -4.38 18.51 7.15
C LYS A 299 -2.85 18.62 7.15
N ILE A 300 -2.22 18.85 5.99
CA ILE A 300 -0.77 19.08 5.89
C ILE A 300 -0.37 20.27 6.76
N PHE A 301 -1.12 21.38 6.68
CA PHE A 301 -0.87 22.57 7.49
C PHE A 301 -1.01 22.30 9.01
N MET A 302 -2.07 21.61 9.43
CA MET A 302 -2.28 21.26 10.84
C MET A 302 -1.22 20.28 11.35
N CYS A 303 -0.80 19.28 10.55
CA CYS A 303 0.31 18.40 10.90
C CYS A 303 1.61 19.19 11.08
N CYS A 304 1.91 20.18 10.21
CA CYS A 304 3.06 21.07 10.38
C CYS A 304 3.00 21.83 11.71
N ILE A 305 1.83 22.40 12.06
CA ILE A 305 1.63 23.11 13.33
C ILE A 305 1.83 22.15 14.52
N ASN A 306 1.23 20.96 14.48
CA ASN A 306 1.34 19.98 15.56
C ASN A 306 2.79 19.59 15.82
N ILE A 307 3.60 19.42 14.77
CA ILE A 307 5.02 19.09 14.85
C ILE A 307 5.83 20.27 15.43
N ILE A 308 5.60 21.49 14.94
CA ILE A 308 6.38 22.68 15.34
C ILE A 308 6.08 23.09 16.79
N PHE A 309 4.81 23.07 17.18
CA PHE A 309 4.36 23.56 18.48
C PHE A 309 4.16 22.45 19.52
N ASP A 310 4.57 21.22 19.21
CA ASP A 310 4.37 20.00 20.02
C ASP A 310 2.93 19.87 20.57
N ARG A 311 1.95 20.23 19.73
CA ARG A 311 0.55 20.29 20.13
C ARG A 311 -0.08 18.92 19.88
N VAL A 312 -0.25 18.14 20.94
CA VAL A 312 -0.87 16.79 20.86
C VAL A 312 -2.09 16.70 21.79
N GLY A 313 -3.18 16.11 21.32
CA GLY A 313 -4.32 15.74 22.17
C GLY A 313 -5.34 16.84 22.51
N ARG A 314 -5.54 17.87 21.68
CA ARG A 314 -6.75 18.70 21.80
C ARG A 314 -7.94 17.96 21.18
N LYS A 315 -9.11 18.07 21.82
CA LYS A 315 -10.40 17.49 21.39
C LYS A 315 -10.55 17.48 19.87
N ASP A 316 -11.06 16.38 19.32
CA ASP A 316 -11.23 16.20 17.88
C ASP A 316 -11.91 17.42 17.25
N PRO A 317 -11.52 17.82 16.03
CA PRO A 317 -12.11 18.98 15.35
C PRO A 317 -13.63 18.83 15.19
N VAL A 318 -14.14 17.59 15.09
CA VAL A 318 -15.57 17.29 15.06
C VAL A 318 -16.21 17.56 16.41
N THR A 319 -15.64 17.07 17.52
CA THR A 319 -16.12 17.30 18.88
C THR A 319 -16.09 18.77 19.26
N ARG A 320 -15.03 19.49 18.89
CA ARG A 320 -14.92 20.94 19.08
C ARG A 320 -15.90 21.71 18.19
N GLY A 321 -16.13 21.24 16.98
CA GLY A 321 -17.14 21.79 16.08
C GLY A 321 -18.55 21.62 16.63
N LEU A 322 -18.85 20.45 17.23
CA LEU A 322 -20.12 20.18 17.90
C LEU A 322 -20.31 21.07 19.14
N GLU A 323 -19.27 21.23 19.98
CA GLU A 323 -19.30 22.15 21.13
C GLU A 323 -19.59 23.60 20.71
N ILE A 324 -18.96 24.07 19.63
CA ILE A 324 -19.21 25.41 19.08
C ILE A 324 -20.64 25.50 18.52
N ALA A 325 -21.10 24.48 17.79
CA ALA A 325 -22.43 24.47 17.21
C ALA A 325 -23.53 24.49 18.28
N VAL A 326 -23.36 23.75 19.38
CA VAL A 326 -24.30 23.73 20.51
C VAL A 326 -24.28 25.08 21.24
N HIS A 327 -23.11 25.64 21.52
CA HIS A 327 -23.00 26.95 22.16
C HIS A 327 -23.57 28.09 21.28
N TRP A 328 -23.54 27.93 19.96
CA TRP A 328 -24.06 28.93 19.02
C TRP A 328 -25.56 28.79 18.75
N CYS A 329 -26.11 27.58 18.82
CA CYS A 329 -27.54 27.34 18.61
C CYS A 329 -28.40 27.49 19.88
N GLY A 330 -27.81 27.58 21.07
CA GLY A 330 -28.52 27.91 22.31
C GLY A 330 -29.61 26.91 22.72
N PHE A 331 -29.59 25.69 22.18
CA PHE A 331 -30.51 24.64 22.60
C PHE A 331 -29.97 23.93 23.85
N ASP A 332 -30.85 23.72 24.84
CA ASP A 332 -30.65 22.80 25.96
C ASP A 332 -30.69 21.32 25.49
N ILE A 333 -29.85 21.00 24.51
CA ILE A 333 -29.67 19.62 24.05
C ILE A 333 -28.92 18.89 25.15
N ASP A 334 -29.45 17.74 25.57
CA ASP A 334 -28.73 16.81 26.43
C ASP A 334 -27.46 16.33 25.72
N LEU A 335 -26.36 17.03 26.02
CA LEU A 335 -25.05 16.83 25.44
C LEU A 335 -24.57 15.39 25.66
N ALA A 336 -24.92 14.77 26.79
CA ALA A 336 -24.50 13.41 27.09
C ALA A 336 -25.14 12.40 26.11
N PHE A 337 -26.46 12.50 25.90
CA PHE A 337 -27.17 11.62 24.97
C PHE A 337 -26.67 11.73 23.52
N TRP A 338 -26.52 12.95 23.01
CA TRP A 338 -26.09 13.16 21.62
C TRP A 338 -24.61 12.85 21.40
N ASN A 339 -23.75 13.08 22.41
CA ASN A 339 -22.33 12.75 22.31
C ASN A 339 -22.11 11.24 22.10
N GLN A 340 -22.90 10.38 22.74
CA GLN A 340 -22.80 8.92 22.52
C GLN A 340 -23.15 8.53 21.08
N HIS A 341 -24.28 9.02 20.55
CA HIS A 341 -24.75 8.70 19.21
C HIS A 341 -23.82 9.24 18.12
N VAL A 342 -23.32 10.48 18.29
CA VAL A 342 -22.37 11.08 17.36
C VAL A 342 -21.03 10.34 17.41
N SER A 343 -20.55 9.97 18.60
CA SER A 343 -19.31 9.19 18.75
C SER A 343 -19.46 7.80 18.12
N PHE A 344 -20.60 7.13 18.33
CA PHE A 344 -20.91 5.85 17.70
C PHE A 344 -20.90 5.95 16.17
N LEU A 345 -21.59 6.94 15.59
CA LEU A 345 -21.66 7.12 14.15
C LEU A 345 -20.28 7.50 13.56
N LEU A 346 -19.55 8.38 14.22
CA LEU A 346 -18.21 8.80 13.81
C LEU A 346 -17.23 7.62 13.83
N VAL A 347 -17.19 6.87 14.93
CA VAL A 347 -16.34 5.68 15.07
C VAL A 347 -16.73 4.63 14.05
N GLY A 348 -18.02 4.34 13.89
CA GLY A 348 -18.52 3.41 12.87
C GLY A 348 -18.09 3.81 11.45
N CYS A 349 -18.20 5.09 11.11
CA CYS A 349 -17.71 5.61 9.83
C CYS A 349 -16.19 5.44 9.69
N ILE A 350 -15.40 5.72 10.72
CA ILE A 350 -13.94 5.54 10.72
C ILE A 350 -13.58 4.06 10.52
N VAL A 351 -14.27 3.14 11.21
CA VAL A 351 -14.05 1.69 11.08
C VAL A 351 -14.37 1.23 9.65
N VAL A 352 -15.54 1.55 9.12
CA VAL A 352 -15.94 1.11 7.77
C VAL A 352 -15.02 1.69 6.70
N THR A 353 -14.67 2.97 6.81
CA THR A 353 -13.78 3.64 5.84
C THR A 353 -12.35 3.14 5.93
N SER A 354 -11.83 2.84 7.13
CA SER A 354 -10.48 2.28 7.32
C SER A 354 -10.37 0.85 6.78
N ILE A 355 -11.32 -0.04 7.09
CA ILE A 355 -11.36 -1.42 6.55
C ILE A 355 -11.44 -1.37 5.02
N ARG A 356 -12.40 -0.61 4.47
CA ARG A 356 -12.56 -0.51 3.00
C ARG A 356 -11.32 0.09 2.35
N GLY A 357 -10.77 1.16 2.91
CA GLY A 357 -9.59 1.86 2.40
C GLY A 357 -8.38 0.92 2.36
N LEU A 358 -8.15 0.17 3.43
CA LEU A 358 -7.10 -0.83 3.49
C LEU A 358 -7.32 -1.95 2.47
N LEU A 359 -8.49 -2.59 2.43
CA LEU A 359 -8.76 -3.70 1.52
C LEU A 359 -8.55 -3.30 0.05
N LEU A 360 -9.06 -2.13 -0.37
CA LEU A 360 -8.85 -1.61 -1.72
C LEU A 360 -7.36 -1.35 -2.01
N THR A 361 -6.61 -0.86 -1.03
CA THR A 361 -5.17 -0.60 -1.17
C THR A 361 -4.39 -1.91 -1.29
N LEU A 362 -4.70 -2.90 -0.46
CA LEU A 362 -4.10 -4.23 -0.52
C LEU A 362 -4.40 -4.92 -1.86
N THR A 363 -5.63 -4.84 -2.36
CA THR A 363 -6.00 -5.40 -3.66
C THR A 363 -5.22 -4.74 -4.81
N LYS A 364 -5.10 -3.41 -4.82
CA LYS A 364 -4.31 -2.69 -5.83
C LYS A 364 -2.83 -3.06 -5.77
N PHE A 365 -2.27 -3.17 -4.57
CA PHE A 365 -0.88 -3.55 -4.36
C PHE A 365 -0.63 -4.98 -4.80
N PHE A 366 -1.54 -5.89 -4.45
CA PHE A 366 -1.52 -7.28 -4.88
C PHE A 366 -1.46 -7.35 -6.40
N TYR A 367 -2.43 -6.77 -7.12
CA TYR A 367 -2.45 -6.85 -8.58
C TYR A 367 -1.26 -6.20 -9.29
N ARG A 368 -0.62 -5.20 -8.67
CA ARG A 368 0.57 -4.55 -9.24
C ARG A 368 1.83 -5.40 -9.11
N ILE A 369 1.93 -6.24 -8.07
CA ILE A 369 3.18 -6.93 -7.68
C ILE A 369 3.05 -8.44 -7.83
N SER A 370 1.83 -8.98 -7.88
CA SER A 370 1.57 -10.41 -7.92
C SER A 370 2.07 -11.04 -9.21
N SER A 371 3.00 -11.97 -9.07
CA SER A 371 3.38 -12.93 -10.10
C SER A 371 2.89 -14.32 -9.68
N SER A 372 2.70 -15.23 -10.64
CA SER A 372 2.22 -16.60 -10.38
C SER A 372 3.11 -17.36 -9.41
N LYS A 373 4.41 -17.05 -9.37
CA LYS A 373 5.39 -17.71 -8.47
C LYS A 373 5.46 -17.12 -7.07
N SER A 374 5.07 -15.86 -6.87
CA SER A 374 5.24 -15.13 -5.60
C SER A 374 3.94 -14.75 -4.90
N SER A 375 2.78 -15.10 -5.47
CA SER A 375 1.45 -14.72 -4.98
C SER A 375 1.25 -15.05 -3.49
N ASN A 376 1.63 -16.26 -3.05
CA ASN A 376 1.50 -16.69 -1.65
C ASN A 376 2.34 -15.84 -0.68
N ILE A 377 3.57 -15.49 -1.06
CA ILE A 377 4.45 -14.66 -0.23
C ILE A 377 3.87 -13.25 -0.11
N ILE A 378 3.41 -12.68 -1.23
CA ILE A 378 2.81 -11.34 -1.27
C ILE A 378 1.57 -11.30 -0.37
N VAL A 379 0.75 -12.34 -0.37
CA VAL A 379 -0.43 -12.44 0.47
C VAL A 379 -0.10 -12.47 1.94
N LEU A 380 0.89 -13.26 2.33
CA LEU A 380 1.34 -13.30 3.73
C LEU A 380 1.88 -11.94 4.16
N ILE A 381 2.61 -11.24 3.29
CA ILE A 381 3.06 -9.85 3.52
C ILE A 381 1.87 -8.90 3.65
N LEU A 382 0.85 -9.03 2.80
CA LEU A 382 -0.38 -8.22 2.90
C LEU A 382 -1.13 -8.51 4.20
N GLY A 383 -1.19 -9.78 4.62
CA GLY A 383 -1.74 -10.18 5.92
C GLY A 383 -0.96 -9.60 7.09
N GLN A 384 0.37 -9.57 7.01
CA GLN A 384 1.24 -8.92 8.00
C GLN A 384 0.95 -7.43 8.09
N ILE A 385 0.94 -6.73 6.94
CA ILE A 385 0.66 -5.29 6.87
C ILE A 385 -0.74 -4.99 7.42
N MET A 386 -1.72 -5.82 7.09
CA MET A 386 -3.09 -5.71 7.57
C MET A 386 -3.17 -5.82 9.09
N GLY A 387 -2.58 -6.85 9.69
CA GLY A 387 -2.58 -7.03 11.15
C GLY A 387 -1.89 -5.88 11.88
N MET A 388 -0.75 -5.41 11.37
CA MET A 388 -0.05 -4.24 11.93
C MET A 388 -0.89 -2.96 11.82
N TYR A 389 -1.50 -2.71 10.66
CA TYR A 389 -2.36 -1.55 10.43
C TYR A 389 -3.55 -1.52 11.38
N PHE A 390 -4.22 -2.66 11.57
CA PHE A 390 -5.39 -2.72 12.43
C PHE A 390 -5.04 -2.56 13.90
N CYS A 391 -3.93 -3.15 14.36
CA CYS A 391 -3.40 -2.91 15.70
C CYS A 391 -3.14 -1.41 15.95
N SER A 392 -2.49 -0.73 15.01
CA SER A 392 -2.27 0.73 15.07
C SER A 392 -3.55 1.55 14.99
N SER A 393 -4.51 1.14 14.18
CA SER A 393 -5.78 1.86 14.02
C SER A 393 -6.58 1.84 15.31
N VAL A 394 -6.62 0.71 16.01
CA VAL A 394 -7.25 0.59 17.34
C VAL A 394 -6.60 1.54 18.35
N LEU A 395 -5.26 1.62 18.37
CA LEU A 395 -4.54 2.56 19.25
C LEU A 395 -4.90 4.02 18.97
N LEU A 396 -4.86 4.44 17.70
CA LEU A 396 -5.11 5.83 17.31
C LEU A 396 -6.57 6.22 17.49
N MET A 397 -7.50 5.26 17.32
CA MET A 397 -8.93 5.52 17.46
C MET A 397 -9.33 5.81 18.91
N ARG A 398 -8.55 5.38 19.90
CA ARG A 398 -8.74 5.76 21.32
C ARG A 398 -8.83 7.28 21.51
N MET A 399 -8.04 8.06 20.76
CA MET A 399 -8.05 9.52 20.89
C MET A 399 -9.32 10.15 20.32
N ASN A 400 -9.98 9.48 19.38
CA ASN A 400 -11.22 9.94 18.76
C ASN A 400 -12.47 9.61 19.60
N MET A 401 -12.29 8.97 20.77
CA MET A 401 -13.38 8.55 21.64
C MET A 401 -13.40 9.37 22.95
N PRO A 402 -14.59 9.73 23.46
CA PRO A 402 -14.74 10.36 24.77
C PRO A 402 -14.11 9.55 25.91
N ALA A 403 -13.79 10.21 27.02
CA ALA A 403 -13.11 9.58 28.15
C ALA A 403 -13.91 8.45 28.81
N GLU A 404 -15.23 8.50 28.73
CA GLU A 404 -16.16 7.53 29.32
C GLU A 404 -16.10 6.17 28.61
N TYR A 405 -15.91 6.14 27.29
CA TYR A 405 -15.95 4.92 26.48
C TYR A 405 -14.56 4.35 26.15
N ARG A 406 -13.49 4.83 26.80
CA ARG A 406 -12.12 4.36 26.56
C ARG A 406 -11.49 3.65 27.76
N VAL A 407 -12.29 3.29 28.77
CA VAL A 407 -11.78 2.73 30.05
C VAL A 407 -11.13 1.37 29.82
N ILE A 408 -11.86 0.40 29.25
CA ILE A 408 -11.34 -0.95 29.00
C ILE A 408 -10.14 -0.91 28.06
N ILE A 409 -10.22 -0.08 27.01
CA ILE A 409 -9.12 0.10 26.05
C ILE A 409 -7.87 0.65 26.74
N THR A 410 -8.02 1.63 27.64
CA THR A 410 -6.89 2.19 28.39
C THR A 410 -6.32 1.17 29.37
N GLU A 411 -7.15 0.35 29.99
CA GLU A 411 -6.73 -0.68 30.92
C GLU A 411 -5.96 -1.82 30.23
N VAL A 412 -6.45 -2.29 29.08
CA VAL A 412 -5.83 -3.39 28.33
C VAL A 412 -4.54 -2.95 27.61
N LEU A 413 -4.48 -1.69 27.16
CA LEU A 413 -3.30 -1.13 26.51
C LEU A 413 -2.27 -0.60 27.51
N GLY A 414 -2.67 -0.36 28.75
CA GLY A 414 -1.80 0.14 29.81
C GLY A 414 -1.34 1.59 29.61
N ASN A 415 -0.23 1.93 30.27
CA ASN A 415 0.34 3.28 30.32
C ASN A 415 1.18 3.62 29.09
N LEU A 416 0.68 3.35 27.88
CA LEU A 416 1.37 3.74 26.65
C LEU A 416 1.37 5.27 26.49
N HIS A 417 2.47 5.83 26.03
CA HIS A 417 2.54 7.25 25.65
C HIS A 417 1.81 7.48 24.31
N PHE A 418 0.47 7.52 24.32
CA PHE A 418 -0.34 7.66 23.11
C PHE A 418 0.00 8.90 22.26
N ASN A 419 0.39 10.00 22.91
CA ASN A 419 0.81 11.23 22.22
C ASN A 419 2.00 11.00 21.27
N PHE A 420 2.90 10.07 21.62
CA PHE A 420 4.01 9.71 20.77
C PHE A 420 3.52 9.16 19.41
N TYR A 421 2.54 8.26 19.39
CA TYR A 421 2.05 7.66 18.14
C TYR A 421 1.36 8.67 17.23
N HIS A 422 0.64 9.64 17.78
CA HIS A 422 0.04 10.71 16.98
C HIS A 422 1.09 11.64 16.38
N ARG A 423 2.08 12.05 17.19
CA ARG A 423 3.20 12.85 16.67
C ARG A 423 3.99 12.08 15.62
N TRP A 424 4.24 10.80 15.86
CA TRP A 424 4.92 9.91 14.92
C TRP A 424 4.13 9.77 13.61
N PHE A 425 2.81 9.60 13.70
CA PHE A 425 1.92 9.62 12.54
C PHE A 425 2.06 10.93 11.75
N ASP A 426 1.95 12.09 12.41
CA ASP A 426 2.01 13.40 11.77
C ASP A 426 3.35 13.63 11.04
N VAL A 427 4.47 13.24 11.67
CA VAL A 427 5.81 13.34 11.08
C VAL A 427 5.93 12.50 9.81
N ILE A 428 5.57 11.21 9.89
CA ILE A 428 5.69 10.30 8.74
C ILE A 428 4.69 10.67 7.63
N PHE A 429 3.49 11.12 7.99
CA PHE A 429 2.49 11.61 7.06
C PHE A 429 3.03 12.81 6.27
N LEU A 430 3.63 13.79 6.95
CA LEU A 430 4.18 14.98 6.32
C LEU A 430 5.34 14.63 5.38
N VAL A 431 6.28 13.79 5.83
CA VAL A 431 7.39 13.31 4.98
C VAL A 431 6.85 12.62 3.74
N SER A 432 5.90 11.70 3.89
CA SER A 432 5.29 10.98 2.76
C SER A 432 4.56 11.90 1.79
N ALA A 433 3.79 12.87 2.29
CA ALA A 433 3.11 13.87 1.46
C ALA A 433 4.10 14.72 0.68
N LEU A 434 5.14 15.25 1.33
CA LEU A 434 6.17 16.07 0.68
C LEU A 434 6.95 15.27 -0.38
N THR A 435 7.36 14.04 -0.07
CA THR A 435 8.01 13.17 -1.06
C THR A 435 7.09 12.91 -2.25
N THR A 436 5.78 12.69 -2.04
CA THR A 436 4.82 12.49 -3.12
C THR A 436 4.67 13.73 -4.00
N ILE A 437 4.63 14.93 -3.39
CA ILE A 437 4.61 16.20 -4.12
C ILE A 437 5.87 16.34 -4.99
N ILE A 438 7.05 16.08 -4.43
CA ILE A 438 8.34 16.15 -5.16
C ILE A 438 8.36 15.17 -6.32
N VAL A 439 7.96 13.90 -6.10
CA VAL A 439 7.92 12.88 -7.16
C VAL A 439 6.97 13.29 -8.28
N LEU A 440 5.77 13.79 -7.96
CA LEU A 440 4.82 14.26 -8.97
C LEU A 440 5.34 15.51 -9.71
N TYR A 441 6.03 16.41 -9.02
CA TYR A 441 6.64 17.59 -9.62
C TYR A 441 7.74 17.21 -10.62
N LEU A 442 8.65 16.31 -10.23
CA LEU A 442 9.71 15.79 -11.11
C LEU A 442 9.17 14.96 -12.28
N SER A 443 8.05 14.26 -12.08
CA SER A 443 7.41 13.46 -13.12
C SER A 443 6.67 14.30 -14.16
N ARG A 444 6.39 15.58 -13.88
CA ARG A 444 5.87 16.51 -14.90
C ARG A 444 7.01 16.88 -15.84
N LYS A 445 7.05 16.23 -17.01
CA LYS A 445 7.87 16.72 -18.12
C LYS A 445 7.42 18.15 -18.47
N PRO A 446 8.33 19.13 -18.57
CA PRO A 446 7.96 20.46 -19.05
C PRO A 446 7.39 20.31 -20.45
N VAL A 447 6.24 20.95 -20.70
CA VAL A 447 5.74 21.15 -22.04
C VAL A 447 6.80 21.99 -22.75
N ARG A 448 7.58 21.38 -23.66
CA ARG A 448 8.23 22.17 -24.70
C ARG A 448 7.10 22.73 -25.56
N VAL A 449 6.67 23.92 -25.19
CA VAL A 449 5.99 24.80 -26.14
C VAL A 449 7.12 25.19 -27.09
N GLU A 450 7.30 24.41 -28.15
CA GLU A 450 7.93 24.94 -29.35
C GLU A 450 6.95 25.98 -29.85
N THR A 451 7.15 27.21 -29.39
CA THR A 451 6.53 28.38 -29.98
C THR A 451 7.00 28.39 -31.43
N GLU A 452 6.11 28.01 -32.36
CA GLU A 452 6.24 28.33 -33.77
C GLU A 452 6.23 29.86 -33.89
N THR A 453 7.37 30.47 -33.64
CA THR A 453 7.72 31.82 -34.07
C THR A 453 9.00 31.67 -34.85
N ASP A 454 8.86 31.24 -36.10
CA ASP A 454 9.81 31.47 -37.20
C ASP A 454 9.15 30.99 -38.51
N LEU A 455 8.37 31.87 -39.14
CA LEU A 455 8.17 31.95 -40.59
C LEU A 455 7.29 33.17 -40.92
N HIS A 456 7.93 34.34 -40.95
CA HIS A 456 7.58 35.43 -41.85
C HIS A 456 8.83 35.89 -42.57
#